data_AF-A0A356LK44-F1
#
_entry.id   AF-A0A356LK44-F1
#
_cell.length_a   1.000
_cell.length_b   1.000
_cell.length_c   1.000
_cell.angle_alpha   90.00
_cell.angle_beta   90.00
_cell.angle_gamma   90.00
#
_symmetry.space_group_name_H-M   'P 1'
#
loop_
_entity.id
_entity.type
_entity.pdbx_description
1 polymer ?
#
loop_
_entity_poly.entity_id
_entity_poly.type
_entity_poly.pdbx_seq_one_letter_code
_entity_poly.pdbx_strand_id
1 'polypeptide(L)'
;MARTKQTGIRTEKDGSYRVDAKYRGQRLFKRGFSLYQEAEQWLMEAKIGISRLDSEQRIPVTLDQAAARYVKEKGKINSPSLKNDISMLKPAIAVIGSLTLDEINNETVKPFIDFRLKQRLKKKTINYTIGLIRTICNLAADEWRFENGLTWLEKAPKITLLDEDDKRPPRPITWNEQEKILQQLPEHLRNMVLFDLNTGLREDVVCSLRWDWELKINLHPNLPVSVFVIPRVNVKGRKSERIVVCNSVAQSIVESQRGLHAEAVFTYWRPRKGEDKVDLKHQPVNFINNTAWQKGVKRAGVEDLHVHDLRHTVGMRLRLTEVGERTQDVILWHSNKSMNSHYAIAQLREIYDALEGIARPGHEEETLNLHAMIRQAQIRAVGKVTQKSRSNKKAA
;
A
#
# COMPACT_ATOMS: atom_id res chain seq x y z
N MET A 1 -37.89 -44.99 -33.39
CA MET A 1 -37.76 -43.54 -33.70
C MET A 1 -36.42 -43.32 -34.39
N ALA A 2 -36.42 -43.05 -35.70
CA ALA A 2 -35.18 -42.87 -36.46
C ALA A 2 -34.58 -41.49 -36.16
N ARG A 3 -33.42 -41.45 -35.48
CA ARG A 3 -32.64 -40.22 -35.30
C ARG A 3 -32.14 -39.76 -36.68
N THR A 4 -32.51 -38.54 -37.07
CA THR A 4 -32.03 -37.89 -38.29
C THR A 4 -30.50 -37.82 -38.25
N LYS A 5 -29.81 -38.56 -39.14
CA LYS A 5 -28.34 -38.60 -39.18
C LYS A 5 -27.79 -37.21 -39.46
N GLN A 6 -26.89 -36.72 -38.61
CA GLN A 6 -26.30 -35.39 -38.73
C GLN A 6 -25.37 -35.36 -39.95
N THR A 7 -25.56 -34.39 -40.84
CA THR A 7 -24.79 -34.24 -42.08
C THR A 7 -23.31 -33.99 -41.78
N GLY A 8 -22.43 -34.81 -42.36
CA GLY A 8 -20.97 -34.67 -42.25
C GLY A 8 -20.25 -35.80 -41.50
N ILE A 9 -20.95 -36.79 -40.94
CA ILE A 9 -20.34 -37.98 -40.31
C ILE A 9 -20.43 -39.16 -41.30
N ARG A 10 -19.31 -39.84 -41.55
CA ARG A 10 -19.23 -41.00 -42.46
C ARG A 10 -18.55 -42.19 -41.77
N THR A 11 -18.97 -43.41 -42.11
CA THR A 11 -18.34 -44.65 -41.65
C THR A 11 -17.20 -45.03 -42.58
N GLU A 12 -16.06 -45.46 -42.02
CA GLU A 12 -14.90 -45.97 -42.76
C GLU A 12 -14.94 -47.50 -42.88
N LYS A 13 -14.08 -48.06 -43.75
CA LYS A 13 -14.09 -49.51 -44.06
C LYS A 13 -13.73 -50.40 -42.86
N ASP A 14 -13.07 -49.84 -41.86
CA ASP A 14 -12.66 -50.48 -40.61
C ASP A 14 -13.72 -50.41 -39.50
N GLY A 15 -14.91 -49.86 -39.80
CA GLY A 15 -15.99 -49.69 -38.82
C GLY A 15 -15.87 -48.44 -37.96
N SER A 16 -14.80 -47.65 -38.10
CA SER A 16 -14.64 -46.38 -37.41
C SER A 16 -15.47 -45.26 -38.08
N TYR A 17 -15.66 -44.15 -37.37
CA TYR A 17 -16.36 -42.98 -37.87
C TYR A 17 -15.38 -41.81 -38.11
N ARG A 18 -15.67 -41.05 -39.16
CA ARG A 18 -15.01 -39.79 -39.47
C ARG A 18 -15.99 -38.64 -39.57
N VAL A 19 -15.54 -37.47 -39.19
CA VAL A 19 -16.21 -36.19 -39.37
C VAL A 19 -15.53 -35.46 -40.52
N ASP A 20 -16.30 -35.07 -41.54
CA ASP A 20 -15.88 -34.19 -42.63
C ASP A 20 -17.06 -33.29 -42.99
N ALA A 21 -17.10 -32.12 -42.35
CA ALA A 21 -18.17 -31.14 -42.50
C ALA A 21 -17.58 -29.75 -42.78
N LYS A 22 -18.35 -28.89 -43.45
CA LYS A 22 -18.03 -27.47 -43.60
C LYS A 22 -19.00 -26.68 -42.73
N TYR A 23 -18.49 -25.79 -41.88
CA TYR A 23 -19.29 -24.94 -41.01
C TYR A 23 -18.72 -23.52 -41.03
N ARG A 24 -19.55 -22.54 -41.41
CA ARG A 24 -19.18 -21.10 -41.53
C ARG A 24 -17.84 -20.88 -42.26
N GLY A 25 -17.69 -21.49 -43.43
CA GLY A 25 -16.49 -21.35 -44.26
C GLY A 25 -15.29 -22.24 -43.86
N GLN A 26 -15.22 -22.73 -42.61
CA GLN A 26 -14.15 -23.59 -42.12
C GLN A 26 -14.46 -25.09 -42.32
N ARG A 27 -13.44 -25.90 -42.61
CA ARG A 27 -13.57 -27.36 -42.73
C ARG A 27 -13.27 -28.02 -41.38
N LEU A 28 -14.25 -28.75 -40.86
CA LEU A 28 -14.15 -29.58 -39.65
C LEU A 28 -13.86 -31.02 -40.07
N PHE A 29 -12.63 -31.47 -39.81
CA PHE A 29 -12.18 -32.80 -40.20
C PHE A 29 -11.46 -33.52 -39.05
N LYS A 30 -11.94 -34.72 -38.70
CA LYS A 30 -11.29 -35.61 -37.73
C LYS A 30 -11.70 -37.07 -37.97
N ARG A 31 -10.76 -38.00 -37.84
CA ARG A 31 -10.96 -39.45 -38.03
C ARG A 31 -10.67 -40.22 -36.74
N GLY A 32 -11.06 -41.49 -36.70
CA GLY A 32 -10.70 -42.42 -35.63
C GLY A 32 -11.67 -42.44 -34.45
N PHE A 33 -12.94 -42.09 -34.67
CA PHE A 33 -13.97 -42.25 -33.63
C PHE A 33 -14.50 -43.68 -33.63
N SER A 34 -14.52 -44.32 -32.48
CA SER A 34 -15.01 -45.70 -32.33
C SER A 34 -16.54 -45.76 -32.32
N LEU A 35 -17.19 -44.68 -31.88
CA LEU A 35 -18.65 -44.57 -31.80
C LEU A 35 -19.19 -43.36 -32.56
N TYR A 36 -20.35 -43.52 -33.19
CA TYR A 36 -21.04 -42.41 -33.88
C TYR A 36 -21.34 -41.25 -32.93
N GLN A 37 -21.71 -41.54 -31.67
CA GLN A 37 -22.03 -40.51 -30.67
C GLN A 37 -20.81 -39.63 -30.31
N GLU A 38 -19.61 -40.21 -30.28
CA GLU A 38 -18.37 -39.46 -30.02
C GLU A 38 -18.05 -38.52 -31.18
N ALA A 39 -18.21 -38.99 -32.42
CA ALA A 39 -18.06 -38.18 -33.61
C ALA A 39 -19.10 -37.03 -33.66
N GLU A 40 -20.33 -37.31 -33.23
CA GLU A 40 -21.42 -36.34 -33.15
C GLU A 40 -21.16 -35.25 -32.09
N GLN A 41 -20.77 -35.66 -30.89
CA GLN A 41 -20.41 -34.75 -29.80
C GLN A 41 -19.22 -33.85 -30.19
N TRP A 42 -18.17 -34.43 -30.77
CA TRP A 42 -17.02 -33.65 -31.23
C TRP A 42 -17.39 -32.64 -32.33
N LEU A 43 -18.23 -33.04 -33.30
CA LEU A 43 -18.72 -32.14 -34.35
C LEU A 43 -19.56 -30.99 -33.75
N MET A 44 -20.39 -31.27 -32.75
CA MET A 44 -21.16 -30.23 -32.04
C MET A 44 -20.25 -29.28 -31.26
N GLU A 45 -19.29 -29.80 -30.49
CA GLU A 45 -18.31 -29.00 -29.75
C GLU A 45 -17.48 -28.12 -30.69
N ALA A 46 -17.04 -28.65 -31.83
CA ALA A 46 -16.29 -27.90 -32.83
C ALA A 46 -17.13 -26.78 -33.49
N LYS A 47 -18.42 -27.05 -33.79
CA LYS A 47 -19.35 -26.03 -34.31
C LYS A 47 -19.64 -24.94 -33.26
N ILE A 48 -19.79 -25.32 -31.99
CA ILE A 48 -19.97 -24.38 -30.88
C ILE A 48 -18.71 -23.51 -30.71
N GLY A 49 -17.51 -24.12 -30.78
CA GLY A 49 -16.24 -23.40 -30.75
C GLY A 49 -16.13 -22.36 -31.85
N ILE A 50 -16.42 -22.73 -33.10
CA ILE A 50 -16.42 -21.78 -34.23
C ILE A 50 -17.48 -20.68 -34.04
N SER A 51 -18.68 -21.03 -33.58
CA SER A 51 -19.74 -20.04 -33.35
C SER A 51 -19.42 -19.05 -32.24
N ARG A 52 -18.68 -19.47 -31.20
CA ARG A 52 -18.19 -18.59 -30.13
C ARG A 52 -17.12 -17.63 -30.62
N LEU A 53 -16.24 -18.09 -31.51
CA LEU A 53 -15.20 -17.26 -32.11
C LEU A 53 -15.78 -16.21 -33.08
N ASP A 54 -16.85 -16.56 -33.80
CA ASP A 54 -17.58 -15.66 -34.71
C ASP A 54 -18.60 -14.75 -34.01
N SER A 55 -18.84 -14.93 -32.72
CA SER A 55 -19.80 -14.10 -31.99
C SER A 55 -19.23 -12.70 -31.78
N GLU A 56 -19.74 -11.70 -32.50
CA GLU A 56 -19.45 -10.27 -32.26
C GLU A 56 -20.02 -9.75 -30.94
N GLN A 57 -20.73 -10.58 -30.17
CA GLN A 57 -21.34 -10.19 -28.91
C GLN A 57 -20.40 -10.41 -27.72
N ARG A 58 -20.35 -9.40 -26.84
CA ARG A 58 -19.69 -9.49 -25.54
C ARG A 58 -20.57 -10.28 -24.58
N ILE A 59 -19.96 -11.20 -23.86
CA ILE A 59 -20.64 -11.94 -22.78
C ILE A 59 -20.69 -11.01 -21.56
N PRO A 60 -21.85 -10.81 -20.91
CA PRO A 60 -21.91 -10.04 -19.67
C PRO A 60 -21.05 -10.70 -18.58
N VAL A 61 -20.14 -9.93 -18.00
CA VAL A 61 -19.24 -10.38 -16.92
C VAL A 61 -19.60 -9.63 -15.65
N THR A 62 -19.73 -10.34 -14.53
CA THR A 62 -20.05 -9.71 -13.25
C THR A 62 -18.83 -9.08 -12.59
N LEU A 63 -19.08 -8.10 -11.72
CA LEU A 63 -18.02 -7.49 -10.91
C LEU A 63 -17.29 -8.53 -10.04
N ASP A 64 -17.99 -9.54 -9.53
CA ASP A 64 -17.39 -10.64 -8.78
C ASP A 64 -16.38 -11.45 -9.63
N GLN A 65 -16.78 -11.85 -10.83
CA GLN A 65 -15.90 -12.56 -11.77
C GLN A 65 -14.67 -11.72 -12.15
N ALA A 66 -14.90 -10.44 -12.43
CA ALA A 66 -13.85 -9.48 -12.76
C ALA A 66 -12.88 -9.25 -11.59
N ALA A 67 -13.41 -9.13 -10.36
CA ALA A 67 -12.60 -9.00 -9.16
C ALA A 67 -11.78 -10.27 -8.86
N ALA A 68 -12.35 -11.45 -9.08
CA ALA A 68 -11.62 -12.72 -8.94
C ALA A 68 -10.43 -12.80 -9.91
N ARG A 69 -10.62 -12.37 -11.17
CA ARG A 69 -9.53 -12.27 -12.14
C ARG A 69 -8.45 -11.27 -11.68
N TYR A 70 -8.85 -10.08 -11.26
CA TYR A 70 -7.93 -9.05 -10.76
C TYR A 70 -7.08 -9.56 -9.58
N VAL A 71 -7.72 -10.21 -8.61
CA VAL A 71 -7.04 -10.80 -7.44
C VAL A 71 -6.04 -11.88 -7.87
N LYS A 72 -6.40 -12.73 -8.84
CA LYS A 72 -5.51 -13.76 -9.39
C LYS A 72 -4.29 -13.13 -10.08
N GLU A 73 -4.48 -12.09 -10.89
CA GLU A 73 -3.40 -11.38 -11.57
C GLU A 73 -2.46 -10.68 -10.57
N LYS A 74 -3.02 -9.98 -9.59
CA LYS A 74 -2.24 -9.38 -8.48
C LYS A 74 -1.51 -10.41 -7.63
N GLY A 75 -2.08 -11.61 -7.47
CA GLY A 75 -1.46 -12.75 -6.81
C GLY A 75 -0.23 -13.27 -7.55
N LYS A 76 -0.31 -13.40 -8.89
CA LYS A 76 0.82 -13.85 -9.72
C LYS A 76 2.06 -12.97 -9.57
N ILE A 77 1.88 -11.66 -9.41
CA ILE A 77 2.97 -10.70 -9.25
C ILE A 77 3.34 -10.43 -7.78
N ASN A 78 2.77 -11.19 -6.83
CA ASN A 78 2.98 -11.00 -5.38
C ASN A 78 2.80 -9.53 -4.94
N SER A 79 1.74 -8.88 -5.41
CA SER A 79 1.50 -7.46 -5.14
C SER A 79 1.40 -7.18 -3.64
N PRO A 80 2.15 -6.20 -3.09
CA PRO A 80 2.08 -5.87 -1.66
C PRO A 80 0.70 -5.38 -1.21
N SER A 81 -0.07 -4.81 -2.14
CA SER A 81 -1.42 -4.30 -1.88
C SER A 81 -2.48 -5.40 -1.83
N LEU A 82 -2.19 -6.61 -2.30
CA LEU A 82 -3.18 -7.66 -2.57
C LEU A 82 -4.10 -7.94 -1.37
N LYS A 83 -3.51 -8.10 -0.18
CA LYS A 83 -4.28 -8.37 1.04
C LYS A 83 -5.25 -7.25 1.38
N ASN A 84 -4.83 -6.00 1.20
CA ASN A 84 -5.67 -4.83 1.41
C ASN A 84 -6.75 -4.73 0.32
N ASP A 85 -6.38 -4.95 -0.94
CA ASP A 85 -7.30 -4.89 -2.09
C ASP A 85 -8.43 -5.91 -1.92
N ILE A 86 -8.11 -7.15 -1.55
CA ILE A 86 -9.09 -8.19 -1.21
C ILE A 86 -10.00 -7.72 -0.07
N SER A 87 -9.42 -7.19 1.02
CA SER A 87 -10.20 -6.72 2.17
C SER A 87 -11.14 -5.57 1.83
N MET A 88 -10.76 -4.72 0.87
CA MET A 88 -11.55 -3.55 0.45
C MET A 88 -12.60 -3.93 -0.60
N LEU A 89 -12.32 -4.89 -1.48
CA LEU A 89 -13.27 -5.38 -2.48
C LEU A 89 -14.38 -6.24 -1.86
N LYS A 90 -14.09 -7.06 -0.84
CA LYS A 90 -15.09 -7.96 -0.22
C LYS A 90 -16.44 -7.30 0.10
N PRO A 91 -16.51 -6.13 0.78
CA PRO A 91 -17.78 -5.46 1.04
C PRO A 91 -18.46 -4.92 -0.23
N ALA A 92 -17.70 -4.53 -1.25
CA ALA A 92 -18.28 -4.11 -2.52
C ALA A 92 -18.90 -5.30 -3.26
N ILE A 93 -18.20 -6.42 -3.34
CA ILE A 93 -18.71 -7.66 -3.95
C ILE A 93 -19.98 -8.15 -3.26
N ALA A 94 -20.04 -8.07 -1.92
CA ALA A 94 -21.24 -8.47 -1.19
C ALA A 94 -22.48 -7.63 -1.51
N VAL A 95 -22.33 -6.37 -1.93
CA VAL A 95 -23.46 -5.44 -2.19
C VAL A 95 -23.77 -5.33 -3.67
N ILE A 96 -22.76 -5.25 -4.53
CA ILE A 96 -22.89 -4.97 -5.97
C ILE A 96 -22.15 -5.99 -6.85
N GLY A 97 -21.65 -7.10 -6.29
CA GLY A 97 -20.85 -8.08 -7.02
C GLY A 97 -21.60 -8.84 -8.11
N SER A 98 -22.93 -8.94 -8.00
CA SER A 98 -23.80 -9.58 -8.99
C SER A 98 -24.05 -8.70 -10.23
N LEU A 99 -23.78 -7.40 -10.15
CA LEU A 99 -23.92 -6.51 -11.30
C LEU A 99 -22.89 -6.85 -12.36
N THR A 100 -23.32 -6.76 -13.62
CA THR A 100 -22.45 -6.84 -14.77
C THR A 100 -21.63 -5.56 -14.92
N LEU A 101 -20.45 -5.65 -15.54
CA LEU A 101 -19.53 -4.51 -15.64
C LEU A 101 -20.13 -3.31 -16.40
N ASP A 102 -21.02 -3.56 -17.35
CA ASP A 102 -21.76 -2.57 -18.13
C ASP A 102 -22.90 -1.89 -17.34
N GLU A 103 -23.41 -2.53 -16.29
CA GLU A 103 -24.39 -1.95 -15.36
C GLU A 103 -23.72 -1.03 -14.31
N ILE A 104 -22.39 -1.05 -14.17
CA ILE A 104 -21.68 -0.25 -13.17
C ILE A 104 -21.69 1.23 -13.57
N ASN A 105 -22.30 2.07 -12.73
CA ASN A 105 -22.34 3.52 -12.88
C ASN A 105 -22.49 4.19 -11.50
N ASN A 106 -22.65 5.51 -11.46
CA ASN A 106 -22.77 6.24 -10.19
C ASN A 106 -23.99 5.83 -9.36
N GLU A 107 -25.12 5.54 -10.01
CA GLU A 107 -26.35 5.13 -9.31
C GLU A 107 -26.22 3.71 -8.76
N THR A 108 -25.65 2.78 -9.53
CA THR A 108 -25.52 1.38 -9.10
C THR A 108 -24.42 1.18 -8.05
N VAL A 109 -23.44 2.08 -7.94
CA VAL A 109 -22.42 2.07 -6.87
C VAL A 109 -22.94 2.73 -5.58
N LYS A 110 -23.98 3.56 -5.65
CA LYS A 110 -24.54 4.29 -4.49
C LYS A 110 -24.94 3.39 -3.31
N PRO A 111 -25.59 2.22 -3.49
CA PRO A 111 -25.88 1.31 -2.38
C PRO A 111 -24.63 0.90 -1.59
N PHE A 112 -23.50 0.66 -2.27
CA PHE A 112 -22.23 0.37 -1.59
C PHE A 112 -21.71 1.60 -0.83
N ILE A 113 -21.77 2.78 -1.43
CA ILE A 113 -21.35 4.03 -0.77
C ILE A 113 -22.16 4.24 0.51
N ASP A 114 -23.49 4.19 0.41
CA ASP A 114 -24.40 4.40 1.54
C ASP A 114 -24.18 3.35 2.64
N PHE A 115 -23.95 2.09 2.27
CA PHE A 115 -23.60 1.03 3.20
C PHE A 115 -22.32 1.35 3.99
N ARG A 116 -21.27 1.86 3.33
CA ARG A 116 -19.98 2.19 3.96
C ARG A 116 -20.05 3.50 4.77
N LEU A 117 -20.84 4.47 4.34
CA LEU A 117 -21.13 5.69 5.10
C LEU A 117 -21.91 5.38 6.38
N LYS A 118 -22.90 4.47 6.33
CA LYS A 118 -23.61 3.97 7.52
C LYS A 118 -22.68 3.30 8.53
N GLN A 119 -21.61 2.65 8.06
CA GLN A 119 -20.52 2.12 8.90
C GLN A 119 -19.58 3.19 9.47
N ARG A 120 -19.83 4.48 9.19
CA ARG A 120 -19.02 5.63 9.60
C ARG A 120 -17.56 5.53 9.13
N LEU A 121 -17.35 4.95 7.95
CA LEU A 121 -16.01 4.94 7.34
C LEU A 121 -15.70 6.26 6.67
N LYS A 122 -14.40 6.61 6.69
CA LYS A 122 -13.89 7.80 6.02
C LYS A 122 -14.09 7.70 4.51
N LYS A 123 -14.44 8.82 3.88
CA LYS A 123 -14.64 8.92 2.43
C LYS A 123 -13.42 8.41 1.65
N LYS A 124 -12.20 8.71 2.12
CA LYS A 124 -10.95 8.17 1.55
C LYS A 124 -10.91 6.63 1.47
N THR A 125 -11.41 5.93 2.48
CA THR A 125 -11.45 4.46 2.50
C THR A 125 -12.48 3.93 1.49
N ILE A 126 -13.61 4.63 1.34
CA ILE A 126 -14.64 4.31 0.35
C ILE A 126 -14.08 4.55 -1.06
N ASN A 127 -13.45 5.71 -1.29
CA ASN A 127 -12.77 6.08 -2.52
C ASN A 127 -11.70 5.08 -2.93
N TYR A 128 -10.97 4.49 -1.98
CA TYR A 128 -10.02 3.42 -2.29
C TYR A 128 -10.72 2.23 -2.97
N THR A 129 -11.87 1.80 -2.45
CA THR A 129 -12.65 0.69 -3.04
C THR A 129 -13.21 1.08 -4.40
N ILE A 130 -13.75 2.30 -4.55
CA ILE A 130 -14.23 2.84 -5.83
C ILE A 130 -13.07 2.88 -6.85
N GLY A 131 -11.87 3.26 -6.43
CA GLY A 131 -10.67 3.27 -7.26
C GLY A 131 -10.28 1.88 -7.76
N LEU A 132 -10.44 0.85 -6.92
CA LEU A 132 -10.24 -0.55 -7.34
C LEU A 132 -11.29 -0.98 -8.37
N ILE A 133 -12.57 -0.65 -8.17
CA ILE A 133 -13.63 -0.94 -9.15
C ILE A 133 -13.31 -0.27 -10.49
N ARG A 134 -12.90 1.01 -10.50
CA ARG A 134 -12.46 1.69 -11.73
C ARG A 134 -11.29 0.98 -12.40
N THR A 135 -10.31 0.54 -11.62
CA THR A 135 -9.16 -0.18 -12.16
C THR A 135 -9.60 -1.49 -12.81
N ILE A 136 -10.51 -2.24 -12.18
CA ILE A 136 -11.09 -3.46 -12.75
C ILE A 136 -11.83 -3.16 -14.05
N CYS A 137 -12.68 -2.13 -14.09
CA CYS A 137 -13.39 -1.75 -15.31
C CYS A 137 -12.45 -1.28 -16.44
N ASN A 138 -11.39 -0.53 -16.12
CA ASN A 138 -10.39 -0.13 -17.10
C ASN A 138 -9.64 -1.35 -17.66
N LEU A 139 -9.19 -2.27 -16.80
CA LEU A 139 -8.57 -3.52 -17.26
C LEU A 139 -9.52 -4.33 -18.16
N ALA A 140 -10.80 -4.39 -17.80
CA ALA A 140 -11.84 -5.03 -18.61
C ALA A 140 -12.04 -4.35 -19.98
N ALA A 141 -11.87 -3.04 -20.05
CA ALA A 141 -12.04 -2.26 -21.26
C ALA A 141 -10.80 -2.26 -22.17
N ASP A 142 -9.60 -2.31 -21.60
CA ASP A 142 -8.35 -2.07 -22.33
C ASP A 142 -7.54 -3.35 -22.58
N GLU A 143 -7.45 -4.22 -21.57
CA GLU A 143 -6.48 -5.33 -21.56
C GLU A 143 -7.14 -6.71 -21.65
N TRP A 144 -8.24 -6.92 -20.92
CA TRP A 144 -8.85 -8.23 -20.81
C TRP A 144 -9.73 -8.53 -22.02
N ARG A 145 -9.42 -9.63 -22.69
CA ARG A 145 -10.13 -10.08 -23.90
C ARG A 145 -10.77 -11.45 -23.70
N PHE A 146 -11.87 -11.69 -24.39
CA PHE A 146 -12.44 -13.01 -24.59
C PHE A 146 -11.68 -13.74 -25.71
N GLU A 147 -12.02 -15.02 -25.93
CA GLU A 147 -11.42 -15.85 -26.99
C GLU A 147 -11.70 -15.29 -28.40
N ASN A 148 -12.81 -14.57 -28.59
CA ASN A 148 -13.14 -13.88 -29.84
C ASN A 148 -12.36 -12.56 -30.05
N GLY A 149 -11.42 -12.22 -29.17
CA GLY A 149 -10.58 -11.02 -29.25
C GLY A 149 -11.23 -9.72 -28.78
N LEU A 150 -12.53 -9.72 -28.51
CA LEU A 150 -13.24 -8.56 -27.95
C LEU A 150 -12.85 -8.34 -26.49
N THR A 151 -12.82 -7.09 -26.08
CA THR A 151 -12.62 -6.70 -24.69
C THR A 151 -13.82 -7.11 -23.83
N TRP A 152 -13.57 -7.36 -22.54
CA TRP A 152 -14.62 -7.74 -21.58
C TRP A 152 -15.67 -6.66 -21.41
N LEU A 153 -15.26 -5.40 -21.54
CA LEU A 153 -16.11 -4.24 -21.49
C LEU A 153 -15.81 -3.35 -22.70
N GLU A 154 -16.83 -2.74 -23.30
CA GLU A 154 -16.59 -1.83 -24.43
C GLU A 154 -15.94 -0.52 -23.99
N LYS A 155 -16.41 0.04 -22.88
CA LYS A 155 -15.94 1.31 -22.33
C LYS A 155 -16.07 1.30 -20.82
N ALA A 156 -15.00 1.70 -20.13
CA ALA A 156 -15.03 1.84 -18.69
C ALA A 156 -15.98 2.97 -18.23
N PRO A 157 -16.82 2.75 -17.20
CA PRO A 157 -17.74 3.75 -16.72
C PRO A 157 -17.02 4.85 -15.95
N LYS A 158 -17.52 6.08 -16.07
CA LYS A 158 -17.06 7.21 -15.27
C LYS A 158 -17.79 7.21 -13.92
N ILE A 159 -17.19 6.56 -12.94
CA ILE A 159 -17.62 6.66 -11.54
C ILE A 159 -17.03 7.95 -10.95
N THR A 160 -17.70 8.65 -10.04
CA THR A 160 -17.21 9.86 -9.34
C THR A 160 -16.68 9.49 -7.95
N LEU A 161 -15.62 10.16 -7.47
CA LEU A 161 -15.11 9.94 -6.11
C LEU A 161 -15.84 10.88 -5.16
N LEU A 162 -15.94 10.49 -3.89
CA LEU A 162 -16.45 11.35 -2.84
C LEU A 162 -15.42 12.44 -2.51
N ASP A 163 -15.88 13.67 -2.27
CA ASP A 163 -15.01 14.77 -1.86
C ASP A 163 -14.47 14.53 -0.45
N GLU A 164 -13.14 14.45 -0.35
CA GLU A 164 -12.42 14.23 0.91
C GLU A 164 -12.28 15.55 1.68
N ASP A 165 -13.23 15.82 2.57
CA ASP A 165 -13.29 17.01 3.44
C ASP A 165 -12.66 16.79 4.83
N ASP A 166 -12.33 15.54 5.18
CA ASP A 166 -11.86 15.15 6.51
C ASP A 166 -10.34 14.92 6.61
N LYS A 167 -9.57 15.44 5.64
CA LYS A 167 -8.11 15.27 5.61
C LYS A 167 -7.46 16.04 6.75
N ARG A 168 -6.86 15.29 7.69
CA ARG A 168 -6.09 15.87 8.80
C ARG A 168 -4.85 16.61 8.26
N PRO A 169 -4.64 17.89 8.61
CA PRO A 169 -3.43 18.61 8.26
C PRO A 169 -2.22 18.03 9.01
N PRO A 170 -0.99 18.20 8.49
CA PRO A 170 0.23 17.93 9.24
C PRO A 170 0.24 18.68 10.57
N ARG A 171 0.72 18.03 11.63
CA ARG A 171 0.89 18.68 12.93
C ARG A 171 2.32 18.49 13.48
N PRO A 172 3.30 19.25 12.99
CA PRO A 172 4.63 19.30 13.57
C PRO A 172 4.62 19.63 15.06
N ILE A 173 5.61 19.11 15.79
CA ILE A 173 5.77 19.37 17.22
C ILE A 173 6.76 20.51 17.46
N THR A 174 6.56 21.24 18.55
CA THR A 174 7.54 22.22 19.05
C THR A 174 8.69 21.53 19.79
N TRP A 175 9.77 22.26 20.07
CA TRP A 175 10.88 21.76 20.88
C TRP A 175 10.47 21.41 22.31
N ASN A 176 9.62 22.23 22.94
CA ASN A 176 9.06 21.96 24.28
C ASN A 176 8.15 20.71 24.27
N GLU A 177 7.29 20.54 23.24
CA GLU A 177 6.49 19.32 23.08
C GLU A 177 7.40 18.09 22.91
N GLN A 178 8.46 18.19 22.11
CA GLN A 178 9.45 17.12 21.94
C GLN A 178 10.06 16.73 23.30
N GLU A 179 10.55 17.68 24.08
CA GLU A 179 11.15 17.40 25.39
C GLU A 179 10.16 16.68 26.32
N LYS A 180 8.93 17.20 26.45
CA LYS A 180 7.86 16.59 27.26
C LYS A 180 7.55 15.16 26.82
N ILE A 181 7.50 14.90 25.51
CA ILE A 181 7.25 13.55 24.99
C ILE A 181 8.40 12.62 25.36
N LEU A 182 9.65 13.02 25.11
CA LEU A 182 10.83 12.18 25.33
C LEU A 182 11.01 11.81 26.81
N GLN A 183 10.69 12.71 27.74
CA GLN A 183 10.71 12.42 29.19
C GLN A 183 9.69 11.34 29.60
N GLN A 184 8.62 11.16 28.84
CA GLN A 184 7.53 10.24 29.15
C GLN A 184 7.63 8.89 28.44
N LEU A 185 8.61 8.72 27.54
CA LEU A 185 8.80 7.50 26.77
C LEU A 185 9.85 6.57 27.40
N PRO A 186 9.68 5.24 27.28
CA PRO A 186 10.75 4.31 27.59
C PRO A 186 11.93 4.51 26.64
N GLU A 187 13.13 4.16 27.10
CA GLU A 187 14.41 4.44 26.41
C GLU A 187 14.43 4.02 24.94
N HIS A 188 14.02 2.80 24.61
CA HIS A 188 14.00 2.32 23.23
C HIS A 188 13.11 3.20 22.32
N LEU A 189 11.93 3.63 22.78
CA LEU A 189 11.07 4.52 22.00
C LEU A 189 11.62 5.94 21.93
N ARG A 190 12.23 6.42 23.02
CA ARG A 190 12.90 7.74 23.03
C ARG A 190 13.98 7.81 21.96
N ASN A 191 14.80 6.77 21.85
CA ASN A 191 15.87 6.67 20.85
C ASN A 191 15.29 6.60 19.43
N MET A 192 14.25 5.81 19.19
CA MET A 192 13.59 5.74 17.87
C MET A 192 12.96 7.06 17.45
N VAL A 193 12.31 7.78 18.38
CA VAL A 193 11.66 9.08 18.11
C VAL A 193 12.69 10.14 17.80
N LEU A 194 13.79 10.20 18.57
CA LEU A 194 14.90 11.11 18.28
C LEU A 194 15.56 10.78 16.94
N PHE A 195 15.75 9.49 16.62
CA PHE A 195 16.30 9.08 15.35
C PHE A 195 15.40 9.52 14.18
N ASP A 196 14.08 9.34 14.29
CA ASP A 196 13.12 9.80 13.29
C ASP A 196 13.16 11.34 13.12
N LEU A 197 13.21 12.08 14.22
CA LEU A 197 13.33 13.55 14.21
C LEU A 197 14.65 14.09 13.64
N ASN A 198 15.66 13.24 13.46
CA ASN A 198 16.96 13.59 12.89
C ASN A 198 17.23 12.94 11.52
N THR A 199 16.27 12.17 10.98
CA THR A 199 16.41 11.50 9.68
C THR A 199 15.18 11.66 8.78
N GLY A 200 14.02 11.99 9.34
CA GLY A 200 12.77 12.22 8.61
C GLY A 200 12.20 10.97 7.95
N LEU A 201 12.44 9.80 8.51
CA LEU A 201 12.05 8.53 7.89
C LEU A 201 10.56 8.23 8.06
N ARG A 202 10.11 7.17 7.38
CA ARG A 202 8.81 6.57 7.69
C ARG A 202 8.99 5.56 8.80
N GLU A 203 7.98 5.44 9.67
CA GLU A 203 7.98 4.52 10.81
C GLU A 203 8.38 3.09 10.42
N ASP A 204 7.88 2.59 9.29
CA ASP A 204 8.19 1.24 8.79
C ASP A 204 9.68 1.07 8.46
N VAL A 205 10.32 2.11 7.93
CA VAL A 205 11.77 2.10 7.66
C VAL A 205 12.55 2.11 8.96
N VAL A 206 12.18 2.97 9.93
CA VAL A 206 12.86 3.02 11.24
C VAL A 206 12.76 1.67 11.94
N CYS A 207 11.57 1.08 12.00
CA CYS A 207 11.33 -0.21 12.66
C CYS A 207 12.03 -1.39 11.96
N SER A 208 12.27 -1.29 10.65
CA SER A 208 12.91 -2.35 9.87
C SER A 208 14.40 -2.15 9.63
N LEU A 209 15.02 -1.11 10.20
CA LEU A 209 16.43 -0.79 9.98
C LEU A 209 17.35 -1.93 10.46
N ARG A 210 18.30 -2.33 9.61
CA ARG A 210 19.23 -3.44 9.87
C ARG A 210 20.69 -3.01 9.74
N TRP A 211 21.57 -3.72 10.45
CA TRP A 211 23.02 -3.47 10.46
C TRP A 211 23.67 -3.76 9.11
N ASP A 212 23.18 -4.75 8.35
CA ASP A 212 23.70 -5.10 7.01
C ASP A 212 23.45 -4.02 5.96
N TRP A 213 22.65 -3.00 6.26
CA TRP A 213 22.39 -1.86 5.38
C TRP A 213 23.34 -0.68 5.64
N GLU A 214 24.13 -0.74 6.71
CA GLU A 214 25.00 0.36 7.12
C GLU A 214 26.30 0.40 6.32
N LEU A 215 26.65 1.59 5.86
CA LEU A 215 27.95 1.94 5.31
C LEU A 215 28.56 3.03 6.17
N LYS A 216 29.80 2.82 6.63
CA LYS A 216 30.60 3.86 7.27
C LYS A 216 31.31 4.67 6.20
N ILE A 217 30.98 5.96 6.10
CA ILE A 217 31.53 6.87 5.11
C ILE A 217 32.19 8.05 5.83
N ASN A 218 33.42 8.37 5.46
CA ASN A 218 34.09 9.57 5.93
C ASN A 218 33.66 10.75 5.04
N LEU A 219 32.81 11.63 5.56
CA LEU A 219 32.42 12.86 4.84
C LEU A 219 33.57 13.89 4.85
N HIS A 220 34.43 13.80 5.86
CA HIS A 220 35.69 14.52 6.03
C HIS A 220 36.71 13.63 6.77
N PRO A 221 38.01 13.98 6.76
CA PRO A 221 39.06 13.18 7.42
C PRO A 221 38.76 12.80 8.88
N ASN A 222 37.99 13.62 9.61
CA ASN A 222 37.64 13.42 11.02
C ASN A 222 36.13 13.31 11.27
N LEU A 223 35.34 12.99 10.24
CA LEU A 223 33.88 12.87 10.35
C LEU A 223 33.39 11.56 9.73
N PRO A 224 33.59 10.41 10.42
CA PRO A 224 32.99 9.15 10.05
C PRO A 224 31.49 9.17 10.36
N VAL A 225 30.66 8.91 9.36
CA VAL A 225 29.20 8.94 9.46
C VAL A 225 28.62 7.62 8.99
N SER A 226 27.61 7.14 9.70
CA SER A 226 26.76 6.02 9.30
C SER A 226 25.79 6.48 8.22
N VAL A 227 25.83 5.78 7.08
CA VAL A 227 24.92 5.97 5.96
C VAL A 227 24.23 4.64 5.69
N PHE A 228 22.90 4.60 5.78
CA PHE A 228 22.14 3.37 5.52
C PHE A 228 21.62 3.34 4.08
N VAL A 229 21.91 2.26 3.36
CA VAL A 229 21.35 1.99 2.03
C VAL A 229 20.14 1.08 2.19
N ILE A 230 18.96 1.69 2.13
CA ILE A 230 17.68 1.02 2.36
C ILE A 230 17.28 0.25 1.09
N PRO A 231 17.13 -1.08 1.17
CA PRO A 231 16.73 -1.89 0.02
C PRO A 231 15.39 -1.43 -0.55
N ARG A 232 15.23 -1.49 -1.87
CA ARG A 232 13.98 -1.07 -2.55
C ARG A 232 12.73 -1.72 -1.95
N VAL A 233 12.80 -2.96 -1.47
CA VAL A 233 11.65 -3.68 -0.91
C VAL A 233 11.08 -3.05 0.37
N ASN A 234 11.92 -2.31 1.10
CA ASN A 234 11.60 -1.55 2.32
C ASN A 234 11.23 -0.09 2.03
N VAL A 235 11.29 0.35 0.77
CA VAL A 235 10.92 1.71 0.35
C VAL A 235 9.49 1.70 -0.23
N LYS A 236 8.69 2.70 0.14
CA LYS A 236 7.33 2.87 -0.40
C LYS A 236 7.34 2.88 -1.93
N GLY A 237 6.52 2.01 -2.53
CA GLY A 237 6.42 1.86 -3.99
C GLY A 237 7.47 0.93 -4.60
N ARG A 238 8.48 0.51 -3.83
CA ARG A 238 9.49 -0.49 -4.20
C ARG A 238 10.25 -0.25 -5.50
N LYS A 239 10.37 1.02 -5.91
CA LYS A 239 10.95 1.41 -7.21
C LYS A 239 12.47 1.47 -7.21
N SER A 240 13.08 1.93 -6.12
CA SER A 240 14.53 2.07 -6.01
C SER A 240 14.96 2.15 -4.54
N GLU A 241 16.23 1.85 -4.32
CA GLU A 241 16.93 2.00 -3.05
C GLU A 241 16.95 3.47 -2.60
N ARG A 242 17.09 3.70 -1.30
CA ARG A 242 17.18 5.04 -0.74
C ARG A 242 18.28 5.12 0.28
N ILE A 243 18.84 6.31 0.44
CA ILE A 243 19.90 6.57 1.41
C ILE A 243 19.34 7.31 2.61
N VAL A 244 19.84 6.94 3.80
CA VAL A 244 19.68 7.69 5.05
C VAL A 244 21.06 8.11 5.52
N VAL A 245 21.23 9.39 5.82
CA VAL A 245 22.46 9.91 6.40
C VAL A 245 22.19 10.23 7.87
N CYS A 246 23.05 9.77 8.77
CA CYS A 246 22.95 10.08 10.18
C CYS A 246 23.68 11.39 10.50
N ASN A 247 22.98 12.38 11.05
CA ASN A 247 23.64 13.53 11.68
C ASN A 247 24.27 13.13 13.04
N SER A 248 24.86 14.06 13.77
CA SER A 248 25.55 13.77 15.04
C SER A 248 24.65 13.08 16.09
N VAL A 249 23.39 13.51 16.20
CA VAL A 249 22.40 12.95 17.14
C VAL A 249 21.99 11.54 16.72
N ALA A 250 21.63 11.36 15.44
CA ALA A 250 21.27 10.06 14.90
C ALA A 250 22.46 9.07 15.00
N GLN A 251 23.68 9.55 14.78
CA GLN A 251 24.90 8.76 14.91
C GLN A 251 25.08 8.25 16.34
N SER A 252 24.95 9.12 17.34
CA SER A 252 25.04 8.76 18.76
C SER A 252 24.00 7.69 19.13
N ILE A 253 22.77 7.83 18.62
CA ILE A 253 21.71 6.84 18.82
C ILE A 253 22.09 5.50 18.19
N VAL A 254 22.53 5.49 16.93
CA VAL A 254 22.96 4.26 16.25
C VAL A 254 24.06 3.56 17.04
N GLU A 255 25.07 4.28 17.52
CA GLU A 255 26.13 3.67 18.32
C GLU A 255 25.64 3.13 19.67
N SER A 256 24.66 3.78 20.31
CA SER A 256 24.05 3.28 21.55
C SER A 256 23.29 1.95 21.37
N GLN A 257 22.92 1.59 20.13
CA GLN A 257 22.20 0.35 19.84
C GLN A 257 23.13 -0.84 19.56
N ARG A 258 24.45 -0.62 19.46
CA ARG A 258 25.42 -1.68 19.19
C ARG A 258 25.40 -2.76 20.26
N GLY A 259 25.53 -4.01 19.85
CA GLY A 259 25.58 -5.16 20.76
C GLY A 259 24.22 -5.59 21.32
N LEU A 260 23.15 -4.81 21.16
CA LEU A 260 21.82 -5.18 21.66
C LEU A 260 21.18 -6.31 20.83
N HIS A 261 21.41 -6.32 19.52
CA HIS A 261 20.86 -7.34 18.62
C HIS A 261 21.73 -7.51 17.38
N ALA A 262 21.84 -8.75 16.89
CA ALA A 262 22.75 -9.10 15.79
C ALA A 262 22.35 -8.50 14.43
N GLU A 263 21.06 -8.39 14.14
CA GLU A 263 20.56 -7.94 12.82
C GLU A 263 19.86 -6.57 12.82
N ALA A 264 18.86 -6.37 13.69
CA ALA A 264 18.09 -5.14 13.77
C ALA A 264 18.80 -4.04 14.58
N VAL A 265 18.71 -2.80 14.11
CA VAL A 265 19.24 -1.61 14.81
C VAL A 265 18.37 -1.26 16.01
N PHE A 266 17.05 -1.13 15.81
CA PHE A 266 16.14 -0.73 16.88
C PHE A 266 15.43 -1.93 17.50
N THR A 267 15.69 -2.15 18.78
CA THR A 267 15.13 -3.25 19.54
C THR A 267 14.58 -2.78 20.87
N TYR A 268 13.77 -3.65 21.47
CA TYR A 268 13.31 -3.48 22.83
C TYR A 268 13.48 -4.81 23.57
N TRP A 269 13.60 -4.73 24.89
CA TRP A 269 13.52 -5.90 25.73
C TRP A 269 12.25 -5.84 26.57
N ARG A 270 11.73 -7.01 26.92
CA ARG A 270 10.64 -7.15 27.88
C ARG A 270 10.92 -8.36 28.75
N PRO A 271 10.87 -8.24 30.08
CA PRO A 271 10.99 -9.41 30.94
C PRO A 271 9.78 -10.31 30.71
N ARG A 272 10.00 -11.60 30.43
CA ARG A 272 8.88 -12.56 30.45
C ARG A 272 8.52 -12.87 31.90
N LYS A 273 7.26 -13.26 32.10
CA LYS A 273 6.75 -13.62 33.42
C LYS A 273 7.51 -14.88 33.90
N GLY A 274 8.33 -14.73 34.94
CA GLY A 274 9.11 -15.83 35.52
C GLY A 274 10.54 -15.99 35.00
N GLU A 275 11.03 -15.11 34.11
CA GLU A 275 12.46 -15.05 33.75
C GLU A 275 13.18 -14.04 34.67
N ASP A 276 14.34 -14.43 35.19
CA ASP A 276 15.25 -13.52 35.91
C ASP A 276 15.73 -12.40 34.98
N LYS A 277 16.01 -11.22 35.54
CA LYS A 277 16.47 -10.02 34.80
C LYS A 277 17.83 -10.20 34.09
N VAL A 278 18.43 -11.39 34.12
CA VAL A 278 19.79 -11.66 33.65
C VAL A 278 19.80 -12.06 32.16
N ASP A 279 18.73 -12.70 31.66
CA ASP A 279 18.62 -13.14 30.26
C ASP A 279 17.73 -12.20 29.42
N LEU A 280 18.07 -10.90 29.39
CA LEU A 280 17.30 -9.89 28.65
C LEU A 280 17.49 -10.03 27.14
N LYS A 281 16.68 -10.88 26.50
CA LYS A 281 16.69 -11.01 25.05
C LYS A 281 16.00 -9.82 24.37
N HIS A 282 16.77 -9.00 23.68
CA HIS A 282 16.26 -7.94 22.82
C HIS A 282 15.52 -8.50 21.59
N GLN A 283 14.44 -7.82 21.20
CA GLN A 283 13.59 -8.16 20.07
C GLN A 283 13.39 -6.92 19.18
N PRO A 284 13.30 -7.08 17.85
CA PRO A 284 13.02 -5.96 16.95
C PRO A 284 11.71 -5.26 17.29
N VAL A 285 11.71 -3.92 17.22
CA VAL A 285 10.49 -3.13 17.41
C VAL A 285 9.65 -3.19 16.12
N ASN A 286 8.40 -3.66 16.23
CA ASN A 286 7.53 -3.75 15.05
C ASN A 286 6.89 -2.40 14.66
N PHE A 287 6.53 -1.59 15.65
CA PHE A 287 5.85 -0.30 15.46
C PHE A 287 6.20 0.66 16.60
N ILE A 288 6.44 1.93 16.26
CA ILE A 288 6.60 3.03 17.22
C ILE A 288 5.24 3.37 17.84
N ASN A 289 4.16 3.38 17.05
CA ASN A 289 2.79 3.67 17.50
C ASN A 289 2.16 2.52 18.30
N ASN A 290 2.85 2.10 19.35
CA ASN A 290 2.40 1.09 20.29
C ASN A 290 1.76 1.74 21.54
N THR A 291 1.34 0.90 22.49
CA THR A 291 0.66 1.35 23.70
C THR A 291 1.54 2.23 24.59
N ALA A 292 2.87 2.04 24.59
CA ALA A 292 3.79 2.86 25.36
C ALA A 292 3.94 4.26 24.75
N TRP A 293 4.03 4.37 23.42
CA TRP A 293 3.98 5.66 22.71
C TRP A 293 2.70 6.42 23.02
N GLN A 294 1.54 5.78 22.83
CA GLN A 294 0.23 6.42 23.04
C GLN A 294 0.05 6.91 24.48
N LYS A 295 0.49 6.13 25.47
CA LYS A 295 0.45 6.53 26.88
C LYS A 295 1.45 7.64 27.19
N GLY A 296 2.66 7.59 26.62
CA GLY A 296 3.70 8.62 26.81
C GLY A 296 3.25 9.97 26.28
N VAL A 297 2.76 10.02 25.04
CA VAL A 297 2.21 11.25 24.42
C VAL A 297 1.05 11.80 25.24
N LYS A 298 0.15 10.94 25.74
CA LYS A 298 -0.96 11.37 26.60
C LYS A 298 -0.45 11.97 27.92
N ARG A 299 0.54 11.37 28.57
CA ARG A 299 1.14 11.93 29.81
C ARG A 299 1.89 13.24 29.57
N ALA A 300 2.47 13.41 28.39
CA ALA A 300 3.12 14.65 27.97
C ALA A 300 2.12 15.80 27.70
N GLY A 301 0.81 15.52 27.70
CA GLY A 301 -0.23 16.52 27.45
C GLY A 301 -0.32 16.97 25.99
N VAL A 302 0.16 16.16 25.04
CA VAL A 302 0.19 16.50 23.62
C VAL A 302 -0.99 15.83 22.89
N GLU A 303 -1.92 16.63 22.35
CA GLU A 303 -3.19 16.15 21.79
C GLU A 303 -3.21 16.06 20.26
N ASP A 304 -3.72 15.00 19.64
CA ASP A 304 -3.74 14.83 18.16
C ASP A 304 -2.31 14.75 17.57
N LEU A 305 -1.45 13.87 18.08
CA LEU A 305 -0.11 13.58 17.53
C LEU A 305 -0.05 12.15 16.95
N HIS A 306 0.38 12.03 15.70
CA HIS A 306 0.69 10.75 15.06
C HIS A 306 2.21 10.63 14.84
N VAL A 307 2.74 9.40 14.80
CA VAL A 307 4.18 9.18 14.54
C VAL A 307 4.63 9.83 13.23
N HIS A 308 3.79 9.81 12.18
CA HIS A 308 4.13 10.45 10.91
C HIS A 308 4.29 11.98 11.00
N ASP A 309 3.78 12.61 12.06
CA ASP A 309 4.01 14.04 12.28
C ASP A 309 5.44 14.34 12.73
N LEU A 310 6.20 13.37 13.25
CA LEU A 310 7.64 13.53 13.52
C LEU A 310 8.38 13.83 12.23
N ARG A 311 8.09 13.07 11.18
CA ARG A 311 8.59 13.34 9.83
C ARG A 311 8.10 14.68 9.26
N HIS A 312 6.84 15.07 9.52
CA HIS A 312 6.39 16.43 9.15
C HIS A 312 7.15 17.51 9.91
N THR A 313 7.58 17.23 11.15
CA THR A 313 8.43 18.12 11.95
C THR A 313 9.79 18.29 11.31
N VAL A 314 10.43 17.21 10.83
CA VAL A 314 11.69 17.30 10.07
C VAL A 314 11.51 18.14 8.82
N GLY A 315 10.47 17.89 8.03
CA GLY A 315 10.20 18.69 6.83
C GLY A 315 9.95 20.17 7.13
N MET A 316 9.32 20.49 8.26
CA MET A 316 9.14 21.88 8.70
C MET A 316 10.47 22.50 9.14
N ARG A 317 11.26 21.81 9.96
CA ARG A 317 12.57 22.30 10.43
C ARG A 317 13.54 22.52 9.28
N LEU A 318 13.55 21.64 8.28
CA LEU A 318 14.37 21.80 7.08
C LEU A 318 13.98 23.04 6.26
N ARG A 319 12.73 23.50 6.30
CA ARG A 319 12.34 24.77 5.65
C ARG A 319 12.89 26.00 6.35
N LEU A 320 13.23 25.89 7.63
CA LEU A 320 13.90 26.95 8.38
C LEU A 320 15.41 26.97 8.12
N THR A 321 15.96 25.89 7.55
CA THR A 321 17.34 25.89 7.04
C THR A 321 17.39 26.49 5.64
N GLU A 322 18.52 27.09 5.26
CA GLU A 322 18.75 27.66 3.91
C GLU A 322 18.91 26.60 2.79
N VAL A 323 18.43 25.37 3.04
CA VAL A 323 18.63 24.20 2.17
C VAL A 323 17.56 24.19 1.08
N GLY A 324 18.00 23.99 -0.17
CA GLY A 324 17.12 23.96 -1.34
C GLY A 324 16.08 22.82 -1.30
N GLU A 325 14.93 23.04 -1.95
CA GLU A 325 13.79 22.11 -2.00
C GLU A 325 14.19 20.70 -2.48
N ARG A 326 15.12 20.62 -3.45
CA ARG A 326 15.65 19.35 -3.96
C ARG A 326 16.25 18.50 -2.83
N THR A 327 17.03 19.11 -1.94
CA THR A 327 17.71 18.39 -0.85
C THR A 327 16.70 17.98 0.23
N GLN A 328 15.68 18.81 0.48
CA GLN A 328 14.55 18.45 1.35
C GLN A 328 13.79 17.23 0.81
N ASP A 329 13.49 17.21 -0.48
CA ASP A 329 12.83 16.08 -1.15
C ASP A 329 13.69 14.82 -1.15
N VAL A 330 15.01 14.96 -1.29
CA VAL A 330 15.97 13.86 -1.18
C VAL A 330 16.00 13.31 0.24
N ILE A 331 16.04 14.14 1.29
CA ILE A 331 16.00 13.69 2.70
C ILE A 331 14.68 12.96 2.97
N LEU A 332 13.57 13.57 2.55
CA LEU A 332 12.24 13.03 2.78
C LEU A 332 11.88 11.91 1.77
N TRP A 333 12.69 11.59 0.78
CA TRP A 333 12.33 10.64 -0.28
C TRP A 333 10.97 10.96 -0.94
N HIS A 334 10.71 12.23 -1.20
CA HIS A 334 9.60 12.62 -2.06
C HIS A 334 9.93 12.25 -3.50
N SER A 335 8.97 11.65 -4.19
CA SER A 335 9.16 11.24 -5.58
C SER A 335 9.07 12.46 -6.49
N ASN A 336 10.19 12.95 -6.98
CA ASN A 336 10.20 13.83 -8.14
C ASN A 336 10.25 12.98 -9.42
N LYS A 337 9.52 13.42 -10.47
CA LYS A 337 9.50 12.74 -11.79
C LYS A 337 10.87 12.73 -12.47
N SER A 338 11.82 13.50 -11.95
CA SER A 338 13.18 13.58 -12.42
C SER A 338 14.11 12.88 -11.44
N MET A 339 14.83 11.88 -11.99
CA MET A 339 16.19 11.50 -11.66
C MET A 339 16.41 10.21 -10.84
N ASN A 340 17.08 9.26 -11.52
CA ASN A 340 18.02 8.34 -10.88
C ASN A 340 19.15 9.19 -10.29
N SER A 341 19.10 9.47 -8.99
CA SER A 341 20.17 10.24 -8.33
C SER A 341 21.34 9.31 -8.04
N HIS A 342 22.45 9.51 -8.75
CA HIS A 342 23.75 9.04 -8.28
C HIS A 342 24.21 9.98 -7.16
N TYR A 343 24.39 9.44 -5.96
CA TYR A 343 24.85 10.20 -4.81
C TYR A 343 26.37 10.34 -4.85
N ALA A 344 26.85 11.58 -4.90
CA ALA A 344 28.26 11.89 -4.68
C ALA A 344 28.49 12.25 -3.20
N ILE A 345 29.75 12.17 -2.73
CA ILE A 345 30.12 12.56 -1.36
C ILE A 345 29.69 14.01 -1.06
N ALA A 346 29.79 14.92 -2.04
CA ALA A 346 29.32 16.30 -1.89
C ALA A 346 27.81 16.40 -1.57
N GLN A 347 26.99 15.55 -2.19
CA GLN A 347 25.54 15.51 -1.90
C GLN A 347 25.28 14.89 -0.52
N LEU A 348 26.02 13.85 -0.12
CA LEU A 348 25.91 13.27 1.23
C LEU A 348 26.28 14.29 2.31
N ARG A 349 27.29 15.11 2.05
CA ARG A 349 27.69 16.22 2.92
C ARG A 349 26.60 17.28 3.03
N GLU A 350 26.02 17.71 1.91
CA GLU A 350 24.91 18.66 1.92
C GLU A 350 23.72 18.15 2.74
N ILE A 351 23.38 16.87 2.57
CA ILE A 351 22.34 16.21 3.37
C ILE A 351 22.72 16.17 4.86
N TYR A 352 23.96 15.83 5.19
CA TYR A 352 24.44 15.80 6.57
C TYR A 352 24.34 17.19 7.21
N ASP A 353 24.87 18.22 6.55
CA ASP A 353 24.89 19.60 7.06
C ASP A 353 23.45 20.13 7.26
N ALA A 354 22.53 19.79 6.35
CA ALA A 354 21.10 20.10 6.48
C ALA A 354 20.46 19.44 7.71
N LEU A 355 20.74 18.14 7.94
CA LEU A 355 20.22 17.41 9.09
C LEU A 355 20.88 17.84 10.40
N GLU A 356 22.16 18.22 10.38
CA GLU A 356 22.86 18.76 11.54
C GLU A 356 22.29 20.12 11.94
N GLY A 357 21.93 20.96 10.96
CA GLY A 357 21.29 22.26 11.19
C GLY A 357 19.96 22.19 11.94
N ILE A 358 19.23 21.07 11.83
CA ILE A 358 17.95 20.86 12.55
C ILE A 358 18.09 20.09 13.87
N ALA A 359 19.32 19.70 14.25
CA ALA A 359 19.57 18.88 15.43
C ALA A 359 19.44 19.65 16.76
N ARG A 360 19.57 20.99 16.70
CA ARG A 360 19.54 21.86 17.88
C ARG A 360 18.32 22.79 17.85
N PRO A 361 17.79 23.18 19.02
CA PRO A 361 16.73 24.18 19.09
C PRO A 361 17.16 25.52 18.50
N GLY A 362 16.37 26.04 17.55
CA GLY A 362 16.38 27.47 17.17
C GLY A 362 15.48 28.30 18.09
N HIS A 363 15.04 29.48 17.66
CA HIS A 363 14.06 30.27 18.42
C HIS A 363 12.69 29.55 18.46
N GLU A 364 12.06 29.44 19.64
CA GLU A 364 10.81 28.67 19.82
C GLU A 364 9.67 29.12 18.87
N GLU A 365 9.61 30.42 18.58
CA GLU A 365 8.60 31.06 17.73
C GLU A 365 8.62 30.56 16.28
N GLU A 366 9.77 30.06 15.80
CA GLU A 366 9.95 29.59 14.42
C GLU A 366 9.28 28.23 14.15
N THR A 367 8.90 27.51 15.20
CA THR A 367 8.24 26.19 15.09
C THR A 367 6.70 26.25 15.14
N LEU A 368 6.10 27.44 15.20
CA LEU A 368 4.66 27.64 15.15
C LEU A 368 4.10 27.36 13.74
N ASN A 369 3.53 26.17 13.56
CA ASN A 369 2.86 25.83 12.31
C ASN A 369 1.43 26.40 12.28
N LEU A 370 1.15 27.32 11.33
CA LEU A 370 -0.20 27.87 11.10
C LEU A 370 -1.27 26.78 10.93
N HIS A 371 -0.95 25.66 10.28
CA HIS A 371 -1.88 24.53 10.13
C HIS A 371 -2.14 23.81 11.45
N ALA A 372 -1.14 23.72 12.33
CA ALA A 372 -1.33 23.17 13.68
C ALA A 372 -2.20 24.11 14.53
N MET A 373 -2.05 25.43 14.38
CA MET A 373 -2.92 26.41 15.05
C MET A 373 -4.36 26.34 14.55
N ILE A 374 -4.57 26.31 13.22
CA ILE A 374 -5.90 26.10 12.62
C ILE A 374 -6.51 24.80 13.15
N ARG A 375 -5.71 23.73 13.24
CA ARG A 375 -6.16 22.44 13.76
C ARG A 375 -6.51 22.49 15.24
N GLN A 376 -5.70 23.13 16.09
CA GLN A 376 -6.03 23.33 17.50
C GLN A 376 -7.32 24.13 17.67
N ALA A 377 -7.52 25.18 16.87
CA ALA A 377 -8.77 25.94 16.84
C ALA A 377 -9.95 25.07 16.41
N GLN A 378 -9.80 24.23 15.39
CA GLN A 378 -10.82 23.26 14.97
C GLN A 378 -11.11 22.22 16.05
N ILE A 379 -10.09 21.67 16.73
CA ILE A 379 -10.27 20.70 17.82
C ILE A 379 -11.01 21.35 18.98
N ARG A 380 -10.65 22.58 19.37
CA ARG A 380 -11.36 23.35 20.40
C ARG A 380 -12.81 23.62 20.00
N ALA A 381 -13.07 23.95 18.73
CA ALA A 381 -14.41 24.13 18.20
C ALA A 381 -15.24 22.83 18.19
N VAL A 382 -14.59 21.69 17.88
CA VAL A 382 -15.21 20.35 17.85
C VAL A 382 -15.27 19.72 19.26
N GLY A 383 -14.54 20.27 20.24
CA GLY A 383 -14.33 19.80 21.62
C GLY A 383 -15.57 19.68 22.52
N LYS A 384 -16.77 19.66 21.96
CA LYS A 384 -17.99 19.15 22.60
C LYS A 384 -18.37 17.72 22.19
N VAL A 385 -17.60 17.04 21.34
CA VAL A 385 -17.86 15.62 21.00
C VAL A 385 -16.66 14.75 21.32
N THR A 386 -16.74 14.08 22.47
CA THR A 386 -15.78 13.13 23.01
C THR A 386 -15.47 11.99 22.03
N GLN A 387 -14.18 11.76 21.75
CA GLN A 387 -13.69 10.54 21.11
C GLN A 387 -13.95 9.35 22.04
N LYS A 388 -14.96 8.51 21.74
CA LYS A 388 -15.20 7.26 22.46
C LYS A 388 -14.11 6.24 22.13
N SER A 389 -13.46 5.73 23.18
CA SER A 389 -12.53 4.61 23.12
C SER A 389 -13.22 3.35 22.61
N ARG A 390 -12.48 2.49 21.91
CA ARG A 390 -12.92 1.19 21.37
C ARG A 390 -13.18 0.10 22.44
N SER A 391 -13.40 0.47 23.69
CA SER A 391 -13.70 -0.47 24.79
C SER A 391 -15.20 -0.45 25.11
N ASN A 392 -16.00 -1.07 24.25
CA ASN A 392 -17.31 -1.67 24.60
C ASN A 392 -17.87 -2.36 23.35
N LYS A 393 -17.31 -3.53 23.04
CA LYS A 393 -17.95 -4.56 22.22
C LYS A 393 -17.80 -5.89 22.96
N LYS A 394 -18.60 -6.05 24.02
CA LYS A 394 -19.00 -7.31 24.65
C LYS A 394 -20.12 -6.99 25.64
N ALA A 395 -21.35 -6.94 25.13
CA ALA A 395 -22.62 -7.20 25.82
C ALA A 395 -23.75 -6.69 24.92
N ALA A 396 -24.81 -7.50 24.81
CA ALA A 396 -25.98 -7.43 23.93
C ALA A 396 -25.75 -7.96 22.51
#